data_AF-A0AAD3D3U7-F1
#
_entry.id   AF-A0AAD3D3U7-F1
#
_cell.length_a   1.000
_cell.length_b   1.000
_cell.length_c   1.000
_cell.angle_alpha   90.00
_cell.angle_beta   90.00
_cell.angle_gamma   90.00
#
_symmetry.space_group_name_H-M   'P 1'
#
loop_
_entity.id
_entity.type
_entity.pdbx_description
1 polymer ?
#
loop_
_entity_poly.entity_id
_entity_poly.type
_entity_poly.pdbx_seq_one_letter_code
_entity_poly.pdbx_strand_id
1 'polypeptide(L)'
;MYQRIFGEARRRFASRSAFIGSAAAGCGFLLHSSQTAGVTKLEYWEHDPADFDYYVSKPTIEDLPVLLHKFDVLNMEVWPWIWVHLNHDGPHHVFVGISEDSLDEIQRLRNESERNNILIIAPEEKLKEVAMKRNDPEIYERCQCGLVMDSKLELLNHEAKILMLDDERVIAFDRLILV
;
A
#
# COMPACT_ATOMS: atom_id res chain seq x y z
N MET A 1 -5.39 17.62 -6.01
CA MET A 1 -4.39 18.49 -5.36
C MET A 1 -3.28 17.58 -4.83
N TYR A 2 -2.29 17.23 -5.66
CA TYR A 2 -1.71 15.86 -5.68
C TYR A 2 -0.24 15.72 -5.22
N GLN A 3 0.27 16.58 -4.30
CA GLN A 3 1.73 16.71 -4.09
C GLN A 3 2.23 16.90 -2.64
N ARG A 4 1.50 16.50 -1.58
CA ARG A 4 1.93 16.80 -0.19
C ARG A 4 2.30 15.67 0.77
N ILE A 5 2.06 14.40 0.48
CA ILE A 5 2.28 13.32 1.49
C ILE A 5 3.65 12.61 1.35
N PHE A 6 4.26 12.58 0.16
CA PHE A 6 5.58 11.93 -0.05
C PHE A 6 6.81 12.84 0.13
N GLY A 7 6.65 14.03 0.72
CA GLY A 7 7.63 15.13 0.64
C GLY A 7 8.54 15.39 1.84
N GLU A 8 8.29 14.80 3.01
CA GLU A 8 8.92 15.25 4.28
C GLU A 8 9.86 14.23 4.93
N ALA A 9 9.67 12.93 4.70
CA ALA A 9 10.57 11.86 5.17
C ALA A 9 12.03 11.99 4.65
N ARG A 10 12.29 12.76 3.58
CA ARG A 10 13.63 12.94 3.00
C ARG A 10 14.49 14.06 3.61
N ARG A 11 13.99 14.86 4.56
CA ARG A 11 14.62 16.15 4.91
C ARG A 11 15.48 16.21 6.19
N ARG A 12 15.84 15.08 6.81
CA ARG A 12 16.71 15.06 8.02
C ARG A 12 18.11 14.42 7.89
N PHE A 13 18.48 13.86 6.73
CA PHE A 13 19.84 13.34 6.50
C PHE A 13 20.67 14.24 5.58
N ALA A 14 21.12 15.36 6.13
CA ALA A 14 22.09 16.25 5.50
C ALA A 14 23.06 16.87 6.52
N SER A 15 24.02 16.08 7.02
CA SER A 15 25.31 16.60 7.50
C SER A 15 26.36 15.49 7.69
N ARG A 16 27.63 15.84 7.47
CA ARG A 16 28.85 15.00 7.60
C ARG A 16 28.92 13.90 6.51
N SER A 17 29.80 14.01 5.51
CA SER A 17 31.23 14.34 5.61
C SER A 17 31.72 15.32 4.55
N ALA A 18 32.84 16.00 4.80
CA ALA A 18 33.46 16.98 3.90
C ALA A 18 34.96 16.67 3.68
N PHE A 19 35.49 17.10 2.51
CA PHE A 19 36.93 17.13 2.11
C PHE A 19 37.61 15.74 1.95
N ILE A 20 38.47 15.36 0.97
CA ILE A 20 39.18 15.92 -0.23
C ILE A 20 39.34 14.75 -1.25
N GLY A 21 39.53 14.88 -2.57
CA GLY A 21 39.55 16.03 -3.49
C GLY A 21 40.49 15.83 -4.71
N SER A 22 40.31 16.63 -5.77
CA SER A 22 41.17 16.82 -6.97
C SER A 22 41.38 15.69 -8.01
N ALA A 23 40.82 15.93 -9.21
CA ALA A 23 41.39 15.78 -10.57
C ALA A 23 41.89 14.42 -11.12
N ALA A 24 41.26 13.95 -12.21
CA ALA A 24 41.90 13.74 -13.53
C ALA A 24 40.86 13.42 -14.62
N ALA A 25 41.26 13.50 -15.89
CA ALA A 25 40.40 13.31 -17.07
C ALA A 25 40.30 11.86 -17.56
N GLY A 26 39.27 11.56 -18.36
CA GLY A 26 39.40 10.64 -19.50
C GLY A 26 38.43 9.46 -19.59
N CYS A 27 38.12 9.11 -20.85
CA CYS A 27 37.40 7.92 -21.34
C CYS A 27 35.97 7.66 -20.86
N GLY A 28 35.06 7.59 -21.83
CA GLY A 28 33.69 7.14 -21.61
C GLY A 28 33.55 5.61 -21.65
N PHE A 29 32.50 5.13 -20.97
CA PHE A 29 31.92 3.81 -21.20
C PHE A 29 30.41 3.96 -21.05
N LEU A 30 29.66 3.71 -22.13
CA LEU A 30 28.19 3.69 -22.07
C LEU A 30 27.75 2.36 -21.46
N LEU A 31 27.76 2.29 -20.13
CA LEU A 31 27.14 1.20 -19.39
C LEU A 31 25.63 1.25 -19.61
N HIS A 32 25.12 0.30 -20.40
CA HIS A 32 23.70 -0.03 -20.39
C HIS A 32 23.33 -0.48 -18.97
N SER A 33 22.62 0.37 -18.23
CA SER A 33 21.98 -0.05 -16.99
C SER A 33 20.79 -0.93 -17.36
N SER A 34 20.98 -2.24 -17.24
CA SER A 34 19.86 -3.17 -17.17
C SER A 34 19.07 -2.86 -15.90
N GLN A 35 18.06 -2.00 -16.01
CA GLN A 35 17.05 -1.84 -14.97
C GLN A 35 16.25 -3.14 -14.89
N THR A 36 16.77 -4.07 -14.10
CA THR A 36 15.94 -5.13 -13.51
C THR A 36 14.86 -4.42 -12.69
N ALA A 37 13.61 -4.82 -12.89
CA ALA A 37 12.51 -4.31 -12.09
C ALA A 37 12.75 -4.75 -10.63
N GLY A 38 13.30 -3.84 -9.83
CA GLY A 38 13.61 -4.09 -8.43
C GLY A 38 12.31 -4.27 -7.67
N VAL A 39 11.94 -5.53 -7.42
CA VAL A 39 10.96 -5.88 -6.38
C VAL A 39 11.47 -5.24 -5.10
N THR A 40 10.81 -4.17 -4.67
CA THR A 40 11.15 -3.46 -3.45
C THR A 40 10.68 -4.32 -2.29
N LYS A 41 11.48 -5.33 -1.93
CA LYS A 41 11.28 -6.05 -0.68
C LYS A 41 11.42 -5.03 0.43
N LEU A 42 10.32 -4.77 1.12
CA LEU A 42 10.34 -4.06 2.37
C LEU A 42 11.10 -4.96 3.35
N GLU A 43 12.34 -4.58 3.69
CA GLU A 43 13.02 -5.18 4.83
C GLU A 43 12.16 -4.86 6.06
N TYR A 44 11.88 -5.86 6.91
CA TYR A 44 11.16 -5.61 8.16
C TYR A 44 12.08 -4.78 9.07
N TRP A 45 11.74 -3.51 9.26
CA TRP A 45 12.43 -2.64 10.22
C TRP A 45 11.91 -2.98 11.62
N GLU A 46 12.80 -3.16 12.60
CA GLU A 46 12.37 -3.23 14.00
C GLU A 46 11.81 -1.85 14.39
N HIS A 47 10.50 -1.80 14.68
CA HIS A 47 9.79 -0.56 15.00
C HIS A 47 10.03 -0.17 16.45
N ASP A 48 10.64 1.00 16.71
CA ASP A 48 10.79 1.53 18.07
C ASP A 48 9.45 2.14 18.53
N PRO A 49 8.84 1.67 19.64
CA PRO A 49 7.63 2.28 20.18
C PRO A 49 7.75 3.77 20.52
N ALA A 50 8.97 4.30 20.69
CA ALA A 50 9.22 5.72 20.96
C ALA A 50 9.03 6.63 19.73
N ASP A 51 8.95 6.08 18.52
CA ASP A 51 8.72 6.85 17.28
C ASP A 51 7.23 7.19 17.05
N PHE A 52 6.31 6.67 17.86
CA PHE A 52 4.85 6.78 17.66
C PHE A 52 4.15 7.43 18.87
N ASP A 53 3.16 8.28 18.61
CA ASP A 53 2.30 8.88 19.67
C ASP A 53 1.39 7.82 20.32
N TYR A 54 1.07 6.75 19.59
CA TYR A 54 0.31 5.62 20.10
C TYR A 54 0.73 4.31 19.44
N TYR A 55 1.17 3.36 20.27
CA TYR A 55 1.74 2.09 19.82
C TYR A 55 0.98 0.91 20.43
N VAL A 56 0.50 0.00 19.59
CA VAL A 56 -0.13 -1.27 20.00
C VAL A 56 0.70 -2.43 19.49
N SER A 57 1.35 -3.16 20.40
CA SER A 57 2.30 -4.23 20.05
C SER A 57 1.65 -5.53 19.56
N LYS A 58 0.39 -5.76 19.91
CA LYS A 58 -0.42 -6.92 19.52
C LYS A 58 -1.88 -6.49 19.37
N PRO A 59 -2.24 -5.86 18.24
CA PRO A 59 -3.57 -5.33 18.02
C PRO A 59 -4.67 -6.40 18.09
N THR A 60 -5.84 -5.97 18.52
CA THR A 60 -7.10 -6.73 18.50
C THR A 60 -8.12 -6.04 17.59
N ILE A 61 -9.26 -6.69 17.33
CA ILE A 61 -10.33 -6.13 16.47
C ILE A 61 -10.90 -4.84 17.08
N GLU A 62 -10.86 -4.75 18.41
CA GLU A 62 -11.27 -3.64 19.24
C GLU A 62 -10.29 -2.44 19.17
N ASP A 63 -9.01 -2.69 18.90
CA ASP A 63 -8.01 -1.62 18.76
C ASP A 63 -8.10 -0.88 17.41
N LEU A 64 -8.56 -1.55 16.34
CA LEU A 64 -8.66 -0.94 15.00
C LEU A 64 -9.46 0.38 14.95
N PRO A 65 -10.68 0.50 15.52
CA PRO A 65 -11.38 1.78 15.58
C PRO A 65 -10.67 2.83 16.45
N VAL A 66 -9.91 2.41 17.47
CA VAL A 66 -9.13 3.31 18.33
C VAL A 66 -7.93 3.88 17.56
N LEU A 67 -7.22 3.03 16.80
CA LEU A 67 -6.14 3.43 15.89
C LEU A 67 -6.65 4.42 14.83
N LEU A 68 -7.77 4.11 14.18
CA LEU A 68 -8.38 4.99 13.17
C LEU A 68 -8.76 6.35 13.76
N HIS A 69 -9.41 6.37 14.93
CA HIS A 69 -9.79 7.62 15.61
C HIS A 69 -8.56 8.48 15.97
N LYS A 70 -7.48 7.86 16.46
CA LYS A 70 -6.24 8.56 16.80
C LYS A 70 -5.54 9.14 15.58
N PHE A 71 -5.48 8.38 14.49
CA PHE A 71 -4.89 8.82 13.24
C PHE A 71 -5.71 9.96 12.60
N ASP A 72 -7.00 9.73 12.31
CA ASP A 72 -7.82 10.64 11.50
C ASP A 72 -8.38 11.84 12.29
N VAL A 73 -8.79 11.63 13.55
CA VAL A 73 -9.44 12.68 14.36
C VAL A 73 -8.45 13.42 15.26
N LEU A 74 -7.42 12.74 15.77
CA LEU A 74 -6.42 13.34 16.67
C LEU A 74 -5.09 13.68 15.98
N ASN A 75 -4.91 13.31 14.71
CA ASN A 75 -3.69 13.55 13.92
C ASN A 75 -2.42 13.04 14.66
N MET A 76 -2.50 11.84 15.22
CA MET A 76 -1.40 11.14 15.90
C MET A 76 -0.67 10.19 14.95
N GLU A 77 0.64 10.06 15.11
CA GLU A 77 1.39 8.96 14.48
C GLU A 77 1.11 7.65 15.25
N VAL A 78 0.62 6.62 14.55
CA VAL A 78 0.13 5.37 15.17
C VAL A 78 0.86 4.13 14.65
N TRP A 79 1.07 3.16 15.54
CA TRP A 79 1.45 1.79 15.20
C TRP A 79 0.38 0.78 15.66
N PRO A 80 -0.05 -0.17 14.81
CA PRO A 80 0.30 -0.34 13.39
C PRO A 80 -0.15 0.81 12.47
N TRP A 81 0.55 1.01 11.35
CA TRP A 81 0.30 2.14 10.45
C TRP A 81 -0.95 1.93 9.58
N ILE A 82 -1.84 2.92 9.59
CA ILE A 82 -2.90 3.12 8.59
C ILE A 82 -2.26 3.35 7.20
N TRP A 83 -2.14 2.29 6.40
CA TRP A 83 -1.52 2.32 5.07
C TRP A 83 -2.43 2.91 3.99
N VAL A 84 -3.73 2.57 4.02
CA VAL A 84 -4.73 3.18 3.14
C VAL A 84 -5.92 3.68 3.96
N HIS A 85 -6.08 5.00 3.96
CA HIS A 85 -7.22 5.68 4.56
C HIS A 85 -8.34 5.89 3.54
N LEU A 86 -9.55 6.22 4.02
CA LEU A 86 -10.64 6.65 3.15
C LEU A 86 -10.25 7.94 2.42
N ASN A 87 -10.40 7.95 1.10
CA ASN A 87 -10.06 9.12 0.28
C ASN A 87 -11.30 9.99 0.07
N HIS A 88 -11.18 11.30 0.26
CA HIS A 88 -12.25 12.25 -0.07
C HIS A 88 -12.60 12.29 -1.56
N ASP A 89 -11.69 11.87 -2.45
CA ASP A 89 -11.92 11.93 -3.90
C ASP A 89 -12.87 10.84 -4.43
N GLY A 90 -13.03 9.70 -3.74
CA GLY A 90 -13.91 8.61 -4.17
C GLY A 90 -13.84 7.36 -3.28
N PRO A 91 -14.84 6.45 -3.40
CA PRO A 91 -14.98 5.32 -2.50
C PRO A 91 -13.84 4.30 -2.64
N HIS A 92 -13.46 3.70 -1.52
CA HIS A 92 -12.44 2.65 -1.47
C HIS A 92 -13.06 1.25 -1.44
N HIS A 93 -12.83 0.48 -2.50
CA HIS A 93 -13.28 -0.90 -2.67
C HIS A 93 -12.13 -1.87 -2.44
N VAL A 94 -12.26 -2.73 -1.44
CA VAL A 94 -11.25 -3.73 -1.09
C VAL A 94 -11.77 -5.13 -1.42
N PHE A 95 -11.00 -5.89 -2.19
CA PHE A 95 -11.23 -7.29 -2.49
C PHE A 95 -10.24 -8.14 -1.70
N VAL A 96 -10.74 -9.13 -0.95
CA VAL A 96 -9.91 -10.17 -0.31
C VAL A 96 -10.19 -11.48 -1.05
N GLY A 97 -9.16 -12.01 -1.70
CA GLY A 97 -9.31 -13.03 -2.74
C GLY A 97 -9.61 -12.44 -4.13
N ILE A 98 -9.60 -13.29 -5.16
CA ILE A 98 -9.89 -12.91 -6.55
C ILE A 98 -10.47 -14.09 -7.36
N SER A 99 -11.48 -13.79 -8.18
CA SER A 99 -12.18 -14.72 -9.08
C SER A 99 -12.50 -14.04 -10.42
N GLU A 100 -13.03 -14.80 -11.39
CA GLU A 100 -13.43 -14.25 -12.70
C GLU A 100 -14.56 -13.22 -12.56
N ASP A 101 -15.54 -13.47 -11.69
CA ASP A 101 -16.61 -12.52 -11.32
C ASP A 101 -16.06 -11.24 -10.67
N SER A 102 -14.98 -11.36 -9.89
CA SER A 102 -14.30 -10.21 -9.29
C SER A 102 -13.71 -9.29 -10.37
N LEU A 103 -13.22 -9.85 -11.48
CA LEU A 103 -12.68 -9.07 -12.61
C LEU A 103 -13.77 -8.30 -13.36
N ASP A 104 -14.98 -8.86 -13.49
CA ASP A 104 -16.14 -8.13 -14.01
C ASP A 104 -16.53 -6.97 -13.09
N GLU A 105 -16.55 -7.20 -11.78
CA GLU A 105 -16.85 -6.16 -10.81
C GLU A 105 -15.80 -5.04 -10.78
N ILE A 106 -14.51 -5.38 -10.85
CA ILE A 106 -13.40 -4.41 -10.96
C ILE A 106 -13.55 -3.56 -12.24
N GLN A 107 -13.86 -4.20 -13.37
CA GLN A 107 -14.05 -3.49 -14.63
C GLN A 107 -15.30 -2.59 -14.60
N ARG A 108 -16.40 -3.06 -14.01
CA ARG A 108 -17.61 -2.23 -13.78
C ARG A 108 -17.31 -1.02 -12.91
N LEU A 109 -16.65 -1.22 -11.76
CA LEU A 109 -16.29 -0.13 -10.84
C LEU A 109 -15.37 0.90 -11.51
N ARG A 110 -14.35 0.50 -12.27
CA ARG A 110 -13.50 1.45 -13.01
C ARG A 110 -14.28 2.22 -14.08
N ASN A 111 -15.20 1.56 -14.80
CA ASN A 111 -16.02 2.20 -15.83
C ASN A 111 -17.05 3.18 -15.25
N GLU A 112 -17.51 2.97 -14.00
CA GLU A 112 -18.42 3.88 -13.31
C GLU A 112 -17.74 5.16 -12.83
N SER A 113 -16.48 5.09 -12.41
CA SER A 113 -15.68 6.27 -12.06
C SER A 113 -14.19 5.97 -11.99
N GLU A 114 -13.38 6.82 -12.63
CA GLU A 114 -11.92 6.87 -12.44
C GLU A 114 -11.52 7.21 -10.99
N ARG A 115 -12.44 7.72 -10.18
CA ARG A 115 -12.18 8.05 -8.77
C ARG A 115 -12.36 6.88 -7.81
N ASN A 116 -12.91 5.76 -8.28
CA ASN A 116 -13.03 4.56 -7.46
C ASN A 116 -11.62 4.02 -7.16
N ASN A 117 -11.26 3.98 -5.88
CA ASN A 117 -10.02 3.37 -5.44
C ASN A 117 -10.27 1.87 -5.27
N ILE A 118 -9.44 1.03 -5.89
CA ILE A 118 -9.64 -0.42 -5.94
C ILE A 118 -8.37 -1.08 -5.42
N LEU A 119 -8.49 -1.84 -4.33
CA LEU A 119 -7.41 -2.60 -3.72
C LEU A 119 -7.75 -4.09 -3.75
N ILE A 120 -6.79 -4.93 -4.13
CA ILE A 120 -6.95 -6.38 -4.21
C ILE A 120 -5.88 -7.05 -3.33
N ILE A 121 -6.31 -7.93 -2.44
CA ILE A 121 -5.49 -8.66 -1.48
C ILE A 121 -5.58 -10.15 -1.84
N ALA A 122 -4.63 -10.63 -2.64
CA ALA A 122 -4.61 -12.00 -3.16
C ALA A 122 -3.19 -12.41 -3.62
N PRO A 123 -2.77 -13.68 -3.47
CA PRO A 123 -1.47 -14.16 -3.92
C PRO A 123 -1.19 -13.86 -5.40
N GLU A 124 0.07 -13.56 -5.74
CA GLU A 124 0.48 -13.22 -7.10
C GLU A 124 0.12 -14.31 -8.12
N GLU A 125 0.28 -15.58 -7.74
CA GLU A 125 -0.08 -16.72 -8.59
C GLU A 125 -1.58 -16.75 -8.90
N LYS A 126 -2.43 -16.36 -7.93
CA LYS A 126 -3.88 -16.33 -8.10
C LYS A 126 -4.30 -15.18 -9.00
N LEU A 127 -3.71 -14.00 -8.82
CA LEU A 127 -3.93 -12.83 -9.69
C LEU A 127 -3.58 -13.17 -11.15
N LYS A 128 -2.43 -13.81 -11.38
CA LYS A 128 -1.98 -14.29 -12.70
C LYS A 128 -2.90 -15.37 -13.27
N GLU A 129 -3.27 -16.38 -12.48
CA GLU A 129 -4.15 -17.49 -12.90
C GLU A 129 -5.49 -16.95 -13.44
N VAL A 130 -6.15 -16.07 -12.68
CA VAL A 130 -7.49 -15.57 -13.03
C VAL A 130 -7.43 -14.61 -14.22
N ALA A 131 -6.43 -13.72 -14.29
CA ALA A 131 -6.26 -12.82 -15.42
C ALA A 131 -5.93 -13.56 -16.74
N MET A 132 -5.11 -14.63 -16.67
CA MET A 132 -4.82 -15.49 -17.82
C MET A 132 -6.03 -16.31 -18.26
N LYS A 133 -6.87 -16.81 -17.34
CA LYS A 133 -8.13 -17.49 -17.67
C LYS A 133 -9.10 -16.58 -18.42
N ARG A 134 -9.22 -15.32 -18.01
CA ARG A 134 -9.99 -14.27 -18.70
C ARG A 134 -9.38 -13.84 -20.04
N ASN A 135 -8.13 -14.26 -20.34
CA ASN A 135 -7.33 -13.79 -21.46
C ASN A 135 -7.14 -12.25 -21.44
N ASP A 136 -6.92 -11.69 -20.24
CA ASP A 136 -6.78 -10.25 -20.01
C ASP A 136 -5.70 -9.97 -18.93
N PRO A 137 -4.40 -10.21 -19.24
CA PRO A 137 -3.31 -10.11 -18.26
C PRO A 137 -3.06 -8.67 -17.76
N GLU A 138 -3.51 -7.66 -18.50
CA GLU A 138 -3.30 -6.24 -18.19
C GLU A 138 -4.45 -5.63 -17.35
N ILE A 139 -5.47 -6.42 -16.98
CA ILE A 139 -6.69 -5.91 -16.34
C ILE A 139 -6.43 -5.10 -15.07
N TYR A 140 -5.49 -5.51 -14.21
CA TYR A 140 -5.20 -4.82 -12.96
C TYR A 140 -4.55 -3.45 -13.18
N GLU A 141 -3.64 -3.33 -14.16
CA GLU A 141 -3.00 -2.08 -14.54
C GLU A 141 -4.00 -1.15 -15.24
N ARG A 142 -4.73 -1.67 -16.23
CA ARG A 142 -5.79 -0.92 -16.95
C ARG A 142 -6.89 -0.42 -16.02
N CYS A 143 -7.25 -1.21 -14.99
CA CYS A 143 -8.23 -0.84 -13.98
C CYS A 143 -7.61 -0.11 -12.77
N GLN A 144 -6.32 0.27 -12.82
CA GLN A 144 -5.62 1.06 -11.80
C GLN A 144 -5.79 0.48 -10.39
N CYS A 145 -5.61 -0.84 -10.25
CA CYS A 145 -5.78 -1.53 -8.98
C CYS A 145 -4.50 -1.46 -8.14
N GLY A 146 -4.63 -1.13 -6.86
CA GLY A 146 -3.60 -1.46 -5.88
C GLY A 146 -3.59 -2.97 -5.64
N LEU A 147 -2.40 -3.57 -5.56
CA LEU A 147 -2.23 -5.01 -5.34
C LEU A 147 -1.45 -5.27 -4.05
N VAL A 148 -1.94 -6.21 -3.24
CA VAL A 148 -1.28 -6.75 -2.06
C VAL A 148 -1.18 -8.26 -2.23
N MET A 149 0.05 -8.75 -2.42
CA MET A 149 0.31 -10.13 -2.86
C MET A 149 0.92 -11.01 -1.77
N ASP A 150 1.68 -10.41 -0.86
CA ASP A 150 2.51 -11.11 0.13
C ASP A 150 1.89 -11.19 1.54
N SER A 151 0.60 -10.84 1.68
CA SER A 151 -0.06 -10.67 2.98
C SER A 151 -1.52 -11.12 2.95
N LYS A 152 -2.07 -11.42 4.12
CA LYS A 152 -3.42 -11.96 4.34
C LYS A 152 -4.17 -11.13 5.37
N LEU A 153 -5.50 -11.20 5.31
CA LEU A 153 -6.38 -10.64 6.32
C LEU A 153 -6.13 -11.32 7.68
N GLU A 154 -5.73 -10.55 8.70
CA GLU A 154 -5.57 -11.02 10.08
C GLU A 154 -6.73 -10.58 10.96
N LEU A 155 -7.05 -9.28 10.95
CA LEU A 155 -8.14 -8.70 11.75
C LEU A 155 -9.14 -7.95 10.86
N LEU A 156 -10.43 -8.03 11.20
CA LEU A 156 -11.50 -7.32 10.50
C LEU A 156 -12.50 -6.73 11.50
N ASN A 157 -12.60 -5.40 11.54
CA ASN A 157 -13.68 -4.69 12.19
C ASN A 157 -14.63 -4.13 11.12
N HIS A 158 -15.68 -4.89 10.81
CA HIS A 158 -16.62 -4.57 9.75
C HIS A 158 -17.54 -3.37 10.07
N GLU A 159 -17.83 -3.12 11.36
CA GLU A 159 -18.65 -1.98 11.80
C GLU A 159 -17.89 -0.66 11.61
N ALA A 160 -16.62 -0.62 12.01
CA ALA A 160 -15.71 0.51 11.79
C ALA A 160 -15.10 0.55 10.37
N LYS A 161 -15.48 -0.40 9.51
CA LYS A 161 -15.00 -0.60 8.14
C LYS A 161 -13.47 -0.54 7.98
N ILE A 162 -12.77 -1.30 8.81
CA ILE A 162 -11.31 -1.32 8.85
C ILE A 162 -10.81 -2.75 9.04
N LEU A 163 -9.67 -3.05 8.41
CA LEU A 163 -9.01 -4.35 8.50
C LEU A 163 -7.50 -4.18 8.70
N MET A 164 -6.85 -5.23 9.21
CA MET A 164 -5.41 -5.32 9.36
C MET A 164 -4.91 -6.61 8.71
N LEU A 165 -3.72 -6.53 8.11
CA LEU A 165 -3.04 -7.66 7.50
C LEU A 165 -1.97 -8.24 8.43
N ASP A 166 -1.56 -9.48 8.13
CA ASP A 166 -0.50 -10.22 8.85
C ASP A 166 0.91 -9.61 8.71
N ASP A 167 1.07 -8.55 7.90
CA ASP A 167 2.25 -7.69 7.82
C ASP A 167 2.05 -6.30 8.47
N GLU A 168 1.12 -6.22 9.42
CA GLU A 168 0.79 -5.04 10.22
C GLU A 168 0.23 -3.83 9.44
N ARG A 169 -0.05 -3.94 8.13
CA ARG A 169 -0.74 -2.88 7.39
C ARG A 169 -2.22 -2.79 7.76
N VAL A 170 -2.67 -1.60 8.14
CA VAL A 170 -4.09 -1.31 8.40
C VAL A 170 -4.72 -0.58 7.21
N ILE A 171 -5.93 -1.00 6.82
CA ILE A 171 -6.66 -0.52 5.64
C ILE A 171 -8.12 -0.19 6.03
N ALA A 172 -8.54 1.05 5.81
CA ALA A 172 -9.95 1.47 5.91
C ALA A 172 -10.65 1.34 4.54
N PHE A 173 -11.94 0.98 4.51
CA PHE A 173 -12.68 0.72 3.28
C PHE A 173 -14.11 1.29 3.28
N ASP A 174 -14.68 1.55 2.11
CA ASP A 174 -16.11 1.86 1.97
C ASP A 174 -16.93 0.59 1.75
N ARG A 175 -16.38 -0.35 0.98
CA ARG A 175 -16.98 -1.64 0.65
C ARG A 175 -15.90 -2.72 0.60
N LEU A 176 -16.13 -3.80 1.33
CA LEU A 176 -15.33 -5.01 1.32
C LEU A 176 -16.04 -6.09 0.48
N ILE A 177 -15.27 -6.79 -0.35
CA ILE A 177 -15.70 -7.95 -1.13
C ILE A 177 -14.82 -9.12 -0.69
N LEU A 178 -15.45 -10.19 -0.19
CA LEU A 178 -14.79 -11.44 0.16
C LEU A 178 -15.09 -12.46 -0.95
N VAL A 179 -14.06 -13.21 -1.38
CA VAL A 179 -14.08 -14.13 -2.54
C VAL A 179 -13.62 -15.52 -2.13
#